data_AF-A0AA51L6I7-F1
#
_entry.id   AF-A0AA51L6I7-F1
#
_cell.length_a   1.000
_cell.length_b   1.000
_cell.length_c   1.000
_cell.angle_alpha   90.00
_cell.angle_beta   90.00
_cell.angle_gamma   90.00
#
_symmetry.space_group_name_H-M   'P 1'
#
loop_
_entity.id
_entity.type
_entity.pdbx_description
1 polymer ?
#
loop_
_entity_poly.entity_id
_entity_poly.type
_entity_poly.pdbx_seq_one_letter_code
_entity_poly.pdbx_strand_id
1 'polypeptide(L)'
;MFSCVKGEIGDKMFKALPNSVNNVLSAFNAKETEALKEDNFMSVTAFSPMFSDSISDKKGSMNLQVAVRSEGLGAKTTIVIGTPIITIEY
;
A
#
# COMPACT_ATOMS: atom_id res chain seq x y z
N MET A 1 13.63 0.36 -11.55
CA MET A 1 13.13 1.76 -11.51
C MET A 1 12.33 1.95 -10.23
N PHE A 2 12.45 3.10 -9.54
CA PHE A 2 11.62 3.41 -8.36
C PHE A 2 10.51 4.37 -8.75
N SER A 3 9.27 4.09 -8.38
CA SER A 3 8.12 4.95 -8.67
C SER A 3 7.16 4.96 -7.50
N CYS A 4 6.63 6.14 -7.18
CA CYS A 4 5.70 6.34 -6.08
C CYS A 4 4.54 7.23 -6.52
N VAL A 5 3.32 6.84 -6.15
CA VAL A 5 2.09 7.59 -6.39
C VAL A 5 1.40 7.83 -5.04
N LYS A 6 1.10 9.09 -4.75
CA LYS A 6 0.31 9.51 -3.58
C LYS A 6 -1.07 9.97 -4.04
N GLY A 7 -2.12 9.47 -3.40
CA GLY A 7 -3.50 9.90 -3.58
C GLY A 7 -4.14 10.26 -2.24
N GLU A 8 -5.09 11.19 -2.27
CA GLU A 8 -5.90 11.58 -1.11
C GLU A 8 -7.38 11.33 -1.45
N ILE A 9 -8.09 10.64 -0.55
CA ILE A 9 -9.51 10.32 -0.68
C ILE A 9 -10.25 10.94 0.50
N GLY A 10 -11.33 11.67 0.20
CA GLY A 10 -12.17 12.35 1.18
C GLY A 10 -13.33 11.50 1.70
N ASP A 11 -13.55 11.61 3.01
CA ASP A 11 -14.74 11.31 3.82
C ASP A 11 -15.26 9.84 3.92
N LYS A 12 -15.38 9.38 5.18
CA LYS A 12 -15.99 8.13 5.68
C LYS A 12 -15.41 6.76 5.26
N MET A 13 -14.10 6.63 5.05
CA MET A 13 -13.45 5.33 4.78
C MET A 13 -12.75 4.66 5.97
N PHE A 14 -13.06 5.01 7.22
CA PHE A 14 -12.40 4.39 8.39
C PHE A 14 -12.56 2.85 8.43
N LYS A 15 -13.69 2.32 7.94
CA LYS A 15 -13.94 0.87 7.78
C LYS A 15 -13.45 0.28 6.45
N ALA A 16 -12.87 1.10 5.57
CA ALA A 16 -12.51 0.74 4.21
C ALA A 16 -10.98 0.73 3.96
N LEU A 17 -10.13 0.99 4.96
CA LEU A 17 -8.67 0.88 4.80
C LEU A 17 -8.26 -0.49 4.19
N PRO A 18 -8.74 -1.64 4.71
CA PRO A 18 -8.42 -2.93 4.09
C PRO A 18 -9.00 -3.10 2.70
N ASN A 19 -10.19 -2.53 2.43
CA ASN A 19 -10.81 -2.59 1.10
C ASN A 19 -10.02 -1.78 0.07
N SER A 20 -9.54 -0.59 0.42
CA SER A 20 -8.70 0.24 -0.44
C SER A 20 -7.39 -0.46 -0.79
N VAL A 21 -6.74 -1.08 0.19
CA VAL A 21 -5.53 -1.88 -0.06
C VAL A 21 -5.84 -3.08 -0.96
N ASN A 22 -6.89 -3.86 -0.66
CA ASN A 22 -7.26 -5.02 -1.46
C ASN A 22 -7.61 -4.65 -2.91
N ASN A 23 -8.25 -3.51 -3.14
CA ASN A 23 -8.54 -3.00 -4.48
C ASN A 23 -7.24 -2.69 -5.25
N VAL A 24 -6.27 -2.04 -4.59
CA VAL A 24 -4.96 -1.76 -5.20
C VAL A 24 -4.22 -3.06 -5.50
N LEU A 25 -4.12 -3.97 -4.54
CA LEU A 25 -3.46 -5.26 -4.75
C LEU A 25 -4.10 -6.04 -5.90
N SER A 26 -5.43 -6.08 -5.95
CA SER A 26 -6.16 -6.75 -7.04
C SER A 26 -5.89 -6.09 -8.39
N ALA A 27 -5.86 -4.76 -8.46
CA ALA A 27 -5.58 -4.01 -9.68
C ALA A 27 -4.16 -4.29 -10.22
N PHE A 28 -3.21 -4.55 -9.34
CA PHE A 28 -1.83 -4.93 -9.69
C PHE A 28 -1.61 -6.44 -9.75
N ASN A 29 -2.64 -7.28 -9.63
CA ASN A 29 -2.48 -8.74 -9.50
C ASN A 29 -1.43 -9.14 -8.44
N ALA A 30 -1.37 -8.37 -7.35
CA ALA A 30 -0.35 -8.45 -6.34
C ALA A 30 -0.78 -9.38 -5.20
N LYS A 31 0.13 -10.24 -4.78
CA LYS A 31 -0.03 -11.12 -3.62
C LYS A 31 0.63 -10.48 -2.41
N GLU A 32 -0.15 -10.25 -1.36
CA GLU A 32 0.35 -9.82 -0.06
C GLU A 32 1.39 -10.82 0.47
N THR A 33 2.54 -10.31 0.91
CA THR A 33 3.59 -11.08 1.59
C THR A 33 3.68 -10.72 3.06
N GLU A 34 3.45 -9.45 3.41
CA GLU A 34 3.46 -8.94 4.77
C GLU A 34 2.53 -7.73 4.92
N ALA A 35 1.89 -7.60 6.07
CA ALA A 35 1.05 -6.45 6.40
C ALA A 35 1.29 -5.97 7.83
N LEU A 36 1.45 -4.65 7.98
CA LEU A 36 1.40 -3.93 9.25
C LEU A 36 0.05 -3.22 9.35
N LYS A 37 -0.68 -3.47 10.45
CA LYS A 37 -2.00 -2.88 10.69
C LYS A 37 -2.02 -2.22 12.06
N GLU A 38 -2.34 -0.95 12.08
CA GLU A 38 -2.53 -0.10 13.25
C GLU A 38 -3.89 0.61 13.14
N ASP A 39 -4.36 1.24 14.21
CA ASP A 39 -5.73 1.78 14.29
C ASP A 39 -6.09 2.76 13.17
N ASN A 40 -5.10 3.54 12.70
CA ASN A 40 -5.26 4.58 11.68
C ASN A 40 -4.34 4.39 10.48
N PHE A 41 -3.61 3.29 10.41
CA PHE A 41 -2.55 3.09 9.43
C PHE A 41 -2.46 1.62 9.02
N MET A 42 -2.29 1.38 7.73
CA MET A 42 -2.07 0.05 7.19
C MET A 42 -0.99 0.13 6.12
N SER A 43 0.05 -0.69 6.24
CA SER A 43 1.09 -0.84 5.22
C SER A 43 1.18 -2.29 4.79
N VAL A 44 1.14 -2.53 3.48
CA VAL A 44 1.20 -3.87 2.90
C VAL A 44 2.34 -3.95 1.91
N THR A 45 3.20 -4.94 2.12
CA THR A 45 4.21 -5.39 1.19
C THR A 45 3.63 -6.52 0.35
N ALA A 46 3.84 -6.46 -0.96
CA ALA A 46 3.30 -7.41 -1.89
C ALA A 46 4.25 -7.69 -3.07
N PHE A 47 3.96 -8.80 -3.75
CA PHE A 47 4.58 -9.16 -5.01
C PHE A 47 3.55 -9.18 -6.13
N SER A 48 3.77 -8.40 -7.18
CA SER A 48 3.01 -8.40 -8.40
C SER A 48 3.84 -8.98 -9.55
N PRO A 49 3.30 -9.93 -10.34
CA PRO A 49 3.95 -10.39 -11.56
C PRO A 49 3.92 -9.34 -12.69
N MET A 50 3.24 -8.21 -12.50
CA MET A 50 3.18 -7.13 -13.50
C MET A 50 4.45 -6.26 -13.53
N PHE A 51 5.31 -6.34 -12.51
CA PHE A 51 6.58 -5.63 -12.47
C PHE A 51 7.75 -6.57 -12.72
N SER A 52 8.69 -6.15 -13.55
CA SER A 52 9.91 -6.91 -13.88
C SER A 52 10.99 -6.86 -12.79
N ASP A 53 11.00 -5.78 -12.01
CA ASP A 53 11.97 -5.58 -10.92
C ASP A 53 11.39 -6.08 -9.60
N SER A 54 12.22 -6.72 -8.76
CA SER A 54 11.85 -7.10 -7.40
C SER A 54 13.03 -7.05 -6.45
N ILE A 55 12.75 -6.71 -5.19
CA ILE A 55 13.68 -6.82 -4.08
C ILE A 55 13.48 -8.20 -3.45
N SER A 56 14.52 -9.01 -3.42
CA SER A 56 14.50 -10.29 -2.71
C SER A 56 15.03 -10.09 -1.29
N ASP A 57 14.27 -10.53 -0.29
CA ASP A 57 14.67 -10.58 1.10
C ASP A 57 14.50 -12.00 1.69
N LYS A 58 14.69 -12.15 3.01
CA LYS A 58 14.55 -13.44 3.69
C LYS A 58 13.11 -13.97 3.73
N LYS A 59 12.11 -13.13 3.47
CA LYS A 59 10.67 -13.43 3.52
C LYS A 59 10.07 -13.65 2.12
N GLY A 60 10.76 -13.26 1.05
CA GLY A 60 10.35 -13.53 -0.32
C GLY A 60 10.85 -12.45 -1.29
N SER A 61 10.29 -12.44 -2.50
CA SER A 61 10.46 -11.31 -3.43
C SER A 61 9.31 -10.33 -3.21
N MET A 62 9.62 -9.03 -3.13
CA MET A 62 8.65 -7.95 -3.05
C MET A 62 8.92 -6.93 -4.14
N ASN A 63 7.87 -6.33 -4.69
CA ASN A 63 8.01 -5.27 -5.69
C ASN A 63 6.88 -4.25 -5.69
N LEU A 64 6.05 -4.29 -4.66
CA LEU A 64 4.97 -3.36 -4.44
C LEU A 64 4.83 -3.14 -2.94
N GLN A 65 4.66 -1.87 -2.55
CA GLN A 65 4.29 -1.50 -1.20
C GLN A 65 3.14 -0.51 -1.26
N VAL A 66 2.11 -0.74 -0.46
CA VAL A 66 0.90 0.08 -0.39
C VAL A 66 0.69 0.51 1.06
N ALA A 67 0.70 1.80 1.32
CA ALA A 67 0.43 2.36 2.63
C ALA A 67 -0.84 3.22 2.59
N VAL A 68 -1.68 3.08 3.59
CA VAL A 68 -2.90 3.87 3.76
C VAL A 68 -2.95 4.41 5.17
N ARG A 69 -3.18 5.72 5.30
CA ARG A 69 -3.28 6.41 6.59
C ARG A 69 -4.58 7.22 6.63
N SER A 70 -5.32 7.09 7.73
CA SER A 70 -6.48 7.91 8.05
C SER A 70 -6.10 8.92 9.13
N GLU A 71 -6.50 10.18 8.98
CA GLU A 71 -6.25 11.23 9.98
C GLU A 71 -7.34 11.28 11.09
N GLY A 72 -8.29 10.34 11.12
CA GLY A 72 -9.33 10.24 12.17
C GLY A 72 -10.76 10.59 11.72
N LEU A 73 -11.65 10.85 12.69
CA LEU A 73 -13.09 11.08 12.47
C LEU A 73 -13.34 12.33 11.61
N GLY A 74 -13.66 12.11 10.33
CA GLY A 74 -13.97 13.17 9.35
C GLY A 74 -12.75 13.67 8.56
N ALA A 75 -11.58 13.06 8.74
CA ALA A 75 -10.34 13.49 8.12
C ALA A 75 -9.98 12.66 6.87
N LYS A 76 -9.03 13.17 6.08
CA LYS A 76 -8.63 12.60 4.80
C LYS A 76 -8.00 11.22 4.98
N THR A 77 -8.22 10.35 4.01
CA THR A 77 -7.47 9.08 3.88
C THR A 77 -6.42 9.26 2.80
N THR A 78 -5.15 9.15 3.18
CA THR A 78 -4.02 9.19 2.24
C THR A 78 -3.66 7.76 1.86
N ILE A 79 -3.50 7.51 0.56
CA ILE A 79 -2.95 6.27 0.02
C ILE A 79 -1.64 6.56 -0.71
N VAL A 80 -0.64 5.73 -0.46
CA VAL A 80 0.67 5.80 -1.11
C VAL A 80 0.99 4.43 -1.68
N ILE A 81 1.38 4.39 -2.95
CA ILE A 81 1.73 3.16 -3.66
C ILE A 81 3.14 3.34 -4.20
N GLY A 82 4.05 2.47 -3.79
CA GLY A 82 5.45 2.47 -4.20
C GLY A 82 5.85 1.17 -4.87
N THR A 83 6.65 1.24 -5.91
CA THR A 83 7.36 0.10 -6.49
C THR A 83 8.87 0.42 -6.57
N PRO A 84 9.76 -0.47 -6.10
CA PRO A 84 9.47 -1.70 -5.36
C PRO A 84 9.03 -1.43 -3.91
N ILE A 85 9.36 -0.26 -3.36
CA ILE A 85 9.12 0.18 -1.97
C ILE A 85 8.74 1.66 -1.95
N ILE A 86 8.07 2.11 -0.88
CA ILE A 86 7.82 3.53 -0.62
C ILE A 86 9.09 4.14 0.00
N THR A 87 9.68 5.13 -0.67
CA THR A 87 10.88 5.84 -0.19
C THR A 87 10.59 7.27 0.26
N ILE A 88 9.31 7.66 0.29
CA ILE A 88 8.89 8.99 0.75
C ILE A 88 8.33 8.88 2.17
N GLU A 89 8.72 9.81 3.01
CA GLU A 89 8.12 9.97 4.34
C GLU A 89 6.72 10.60 4.22
N TYR A 90 5.81 10.17 5.10
CA TYR A 90 4.39 10.53 5.09
C TYR A 90 3.91 11.10 6.43
#